data_AF-A0A1S1MZL4-F1
#
_entry.id   AF-A0A1S1MZL4-F1
#
_cell.length_a   1.000
_cell.length_b   1.000
_cell.length_c   1.000
_cell.angle_alpha   90.00
_cell.angle_beta   90.00
_cell.angle_gamma   90.00
#
_symmetry.space_group_name_H-M   'P 1'
#
loop_
_entity.id
_entity.type
_entity.pdbx_description
1 polymer ?
#
loop_
_entity_poly.entity_id
_entity_poly.type
_entity_poly.pdbx_seq_one_letter_code
_entity_poly.pdbx_strand_id
1 'polypeptide(L)'
;MVDDLEEMEHEFSIRERNRRLHYQRAVLARIERESRKRRLYLLTALVPLLSIMMAFSLLLIEEKKFVEKTVLQSDIETIILNGGDLESIKQALRTQPTVNSLKVIISNKADYYNVDIPLSIVLSDIRVNAFRNSKKDILPIVEPIISEYEEINPFDKLQVGQKDYFENVRIKTGDIYPNIVNDVNNLADELHEKNMLVEEYLGDSKMSFWISIIAVVLSLLIGGYQIFSARPEAMKKLFLDVVDEQSSSSSKGSNKSSKTDAESAAS
;
A
#
# COMPACT_ATOMS: atom_id res chain seq x y z
N MET A 1 67.82 -39.53 -13.16
CA MET A 1 67.50 -40.40 -12.01
C MET A 1 67.08 -39.66 -10.74
N VAL A 2 67.62 -38.46 -10.43
CA VAL A 2 67.03 -37.60 -9.38
C VAL A 2 65.92 -36.70 -9.96
N ASP A 3 66.12 -36.14 -11.16
CA ASP A 3 65.10 -35.34 -11.86
C ASP A 3 63.78 -36.11 -12.13
N ASP A 4 63.87 -37.40 -12.47
CA ASP A 4 62.69 -38.22 -12.78
C ASP A 4 61.80 -38.49 -11.56
N LEU A 5 62.35 -38.39 -10.34
CA LEU A 5 61.60 -38.55 -9.09
C LEU A 5 60.88 -37.25 -8.70
N GLU A 6 61.51 -36.09 -8.91
CA GLU A 6 60.89 -34.78 -8.65
C GLU A 6 59.73 -34.49 -9.63
N GLU A 7 59.87 -34.85 -10.91
CA GLU A 7 58.78 -34.74 -11.88
C GLU A 7 57.58 -35.64 -11.51
N MET A 8 57.85 -36.86 -11.02
CA MET A 8 56.81 -37.81 -10.63
C MET A 8 56.03 -37.35 -9.38
N GLU A 9 56.73 -36.78 -8.39
CA GLU A 9 56.09 -36.18 -7.21
C GLU A 9 55.28 -34.93 -7.57
N HIS A 10 55.79 -34.10 -8.49
CA HIS A 10 55.10 -32.92 -8.97
C HIS A 10 53.81 -33.29 -9.74
N GLU A 11 53.86 -34.28 -10.64
CA GLU A 11 52.66 -34.78 -11.33
C GLU A 11 51.64 -35.39 -10.35
N PHE A 12 52.10 -36.13 -9.34
CA PHE A 12 51.22 -36.70 -8.32
C PHE A 12 50.51 -35.60 -7.53
N SER A 13 51.25 -34.55 -7.13
CA SER A 13 50.70 -33.40 -6.40
C SER A 13 49.64 -32.63 -7.23
N ILE A 14 49.88 -32.44 -8.53
CA ILE A 14 48.95 -31.80 -9.46
C ILE A 14 47.69 -32.66 -9.61
N ARG A 15 47.85 -33.98 -9.72
CA ARG A 15 46.76 -34.93 -9.89
C ARG A 15 45.86 -34.98 -8.65
N GLU A 16 46.45 -34.93 -7.46
CA GLU A 16 45.71 -34.91 -6.20
C GLU A 16 44.99 -33.57 -5.98
N ARG A 17 45.64 -32.46 -6.31
CA ARG A 17 45.03 -31.13 -6.30
C ARG A 17 43.83 -31.05 -7.25
N ASN A 18 43.96 -31.57 -8.46
CA ASN A 18 42.86 -31.61 -9.44
C ASN A 18 41.71 -32.48 -8.95
N ARG A 19 41.98 -33.65 -8.35
CA ARG A 19 40.94 -34.48 -7.73
C ARG A 19 40.17 -33.75 -6.63
N ARG A 20 40.88 -33.02 -5.75
CA ARG A 20 40.24 -32.21 -4.69
C ARG A 20 39.38 -31.08 -5.28
N LEU A 21 39.87 -30.38 -6.32
CA LEU A 21 39.10 -29.34 -7.01
C LEU A 21 37.84 -29.89 -7.69
N HIS A 22 37.90 -31.08 -8.29
CA HIS A 22 36.73 -31.73 -8.88
C HIS A 22 35.71 -32.13 -7.82
N TYR A 23 36.17 -32.65 -6.68
CA TYR A 23 35.29 -32.98 -5.55
C TYR A 23 34.61 -31.72 -4.98
N GLN A 24 35.38 -30.64 -4.76
CA GLN A 24 34.86 -29.35 -4.31
C GLN A 24 33.81 -28.78 -5.28
N ARG A 25 34.07 -28.83 -6.60
CA ARG A 25 33.11 -28.40 -7.62
C ARG A 25 31.84 -29.24 -7.62
N ALA A 26 31.96 -30.56 -7.44
CA ALA A 26 30.81 -31.46 -7.38
C ALA A 26 29.93 -31.22 -6.15
N VAL A 27 30.55 -30.98 -4.99
CA VAL A 27 29.84 -30.65 -3.74
C VAL A 27 29.16 -29.29 -3.85
N LEU A 28 29.84 -28.27 -4.36
CA LEU A 28 29.26 -26.94 -4.60
C LEU A 28 28.07 -27.01 -5.57
N ALA A 29 28.19 -27.75 -6.67
CA ALA A 29 27.10 -27.95 -7.62
C ALA A 29 25.89 -28.67 -7.00
N ARG A 30 26.12 -29.59 -6.05
CA ARG A 30 25.04 -30.27 -5.31
C ARG A 30 24.32 -29.32 -4.37
N ILE A 31 25.06 -28.52 -3.60
CA ILE A 31 24.51 -27.49 -2.71
C ILE A 31 23.72 -26.44 -3.51
N GLU A 32 24.22 -26.05 -4.69
CA GLU A 32 23.56 -25.08 -5.56
C GLU A 32 22.26 -25.63 -6.17
N ARG A 33 22.20 -26.92 -6.51
CA ARG A 33 20.97 -27.55 -7.00
C ARG A 33 19.90 -27.63 -5.91
N GLU A 34 20.28 -27.98 -4.68
CA GLU A 34 19.35 -28.02 -3.55
C GLU A 34 18.86 -26.61 -3.16
N SER A 35 19.73 -25.61 -3.20
CA SER A 35 19.34 -24.23 -2.95
C SER A 35 18.41 -23.69 -4.05
N ARG A 36 18.65 -23.99 -5.33
CA ARG A 36 17.74 -23.62 -6.44
C ARG A 36 16.34 -24.23 -6.26
N LYS A 37 16.23 -25.49 -5.85
CA LYS A 37 14.93 -26.12 -5.58
C LYS A 37 14.19 -25.43 -4.44
N ARG A 38 14.87 -25.17 -3.31
CA ARG A 38 14.28 -24.41 -2.18
C ARG A 38 13.87 -22.99 -2.56
N ARG A 39 14.67 -22.32 -3.40
CA ARG A 39 14.37 -20.99 -3.96
C ARG A 39 13.12 -21.02 -4.82
N LEU A 40 12.97 -22.04 -5.67
CA LEU A 40 11.78 -22.22 -6.49
C LEU A 40 10.55 -22.43 -5.61
N TYR A 41 10.62 -23.32 -4.61
CA TYR A 41 9.52 -23.59 -3.68
C TYR A 41 9.09 -22.34 -2.90
N LEU A 42 10.04 -21.54 -2.39
CA LEU A 42 9.73 -20.31 -1.66
C LEU A 42 9.15 -19.23 -2.57
N LEU A 43 9.68 -19.04 -3.79
CA LEU A 43 9.09 -18.10 -4.76
C LEU A 43 7.66 -18.52 -5.15
N THR A 44 7.44 -19.82 -5.39
CA THR A 44 6.11 -20.34 -5.68
C THR A 44 5.14 -20.22 -4.51
N ALA A 45 5.62 -20.15 -3.27
CA ALA A 45 4.79 -19.93 -2.08
C ALA A 45 4.55 -18.44 -1.79
N LEU A 46 5.49 -17.55 -2.15
CA LEU A 46 5.41 -16.12 -1.92
C LEU A 46 4.45 -15.41 -2.89
N VAL A 47 4.42 -15.83 -4.16
CA VAL A 47 3.50 -15.28 -5.18
C VAL A 47 2.01 -15.41 -4.77
N PRO A 48 1.49 -16.58 -4.37
CA PRO A 48 0.10 -16.69 -3.95
C PRO A 48 -0.18 -15.92 -2.66
N LEU A 49 0.77 -15.86 -1.73
CA LEU A 49 0.63 -15.08 -0.50
C LEU A 49 0.46 -13.57 -0.81
N LEU A 50 1.30 -13.02 -1.69
CA LEU A 50 1.18 -11.63 -2.15
C LEU A 50 -0.12 -11.39 -2.91
N SER A 51 -0.52 -12.34 -3.75
CA SER A 51 -1.80 -12.24 -4.49
C SER A 51 -3.00 -12.23 -3.55
N ILE A 52 -2.98 -13.04 -2.48
CA ILE A 52 -4.04 -13.08 -1.47
C ILE A 52 -4.05 -11.77 -0.68
N MET A 53 -2.89 -11.25 -0.26
CA MET A 53 -2.82 -9.96 0.43
C MET A 53 -3.32 -8.81 -0.44
N MET A 54 -2.99 -8.80 -1.74
CA MET A 54 -3.48 -7.81 -2.70
C MET A 54 -4.99 -7.93 -2.91
N ALA A 55 -5.52 -9.15 -2.99
CA ALA A 55 -6.96 -9.38 -3.14
C ALA A 55 -7.75 -8.94 -1.89
N PHE A 56 -7.25 -9.26 -0.69
CA PHE A 56 -7.84 -8.76 0.57
C PHE A 56 -7.75 -7.24 0.68
N SER A 57 -6.64 -6.66 0.22
CA SER A 57 -6.47 -5.21 0.12
C SER A 57 -7.56 -4.59 -0.76
N LEU A 58 -7.77 -5.11 -1.96
CA LEU A 58 -8.79 -4.61 -2.88
C LEU A 58 -10.21 -4.78 -2.33
N LEU A 59 -10.48 -5.87 -1.62
CA LEU A 59 -11.76 -6.11 -0.94
C LEU A 59 -12.06 -5.12 0.19
N LEU A 60 -11.03 -4.54 0.80
CA LEU A 60 -11.17 -3.54 1.87
C LEU A 60 -11.29 -2.10 1.32
N ILE A 61 -11.13 -1.91 0.01
CA ILE A 61 -11.44 -0.62 -0.62
C ILE A 61 -12.96 -0.54 -0.72
N GLU A 62 -13.53 0.16 0.25
CA GLU A 62 -14.92 0.58 0.28
C GLU A 62 -15.34 1.07 -1.12
N GLU A 63 -16.42 0.49 -1.68
CA GLU A 63 -16.98 0.84 -2.99
C GLU A 63 -17.65 2.23 -2.92
N LYS A 64 -16.84 3.27 -2.68
CA LYS A 64 -17.31 4.64 -2.81
C LYS A 64 -17.56 4.91 -4.29
N LYS A 65 -18.80 5.30 -4.58
CA LYS A 65 -19.21 5.78 -5.90
C LYS A 65 -18.99 7.28 -5.96
N PHE A 66 -18.58 7.75 -7.13
CA PHE A 66 -18.25 9.14 -7.36
C PHE A 66 -19.04 9.71 -8.53
N VAL A 67 -19.20 11.03 -8.57
CA VAL A 67 -19.82 11.77 -9.67
C VAL A 67 -18.82 12.81 -10.15
N GLU A 68 -18.67 12.97 -11.46
CA GLU A 68 -17.75 13.94 -12.04
C GLU A 68 -18.30 15.37 -11.85
N LYS A 69 -17.49 16.26 -11.25
CA LYS A 69 -17.94 17.61 -10.89
C LYS A 69 -18.36 18.42 -12.10
N THR A 70 -17.57 18.37 -13.16
CA THR A 70 -17.78 19.14 -14.40
C THR A 70 -19.09 18.77 -15.07
N VAL A 71 -19.39 17.47 -15.17
CA VAL A 71 -20.60 16.94 -15.78
C VAL A 71 -21.83 17.36 -14.96
N LEU A 72 -21.82 17.11 -13.66
CA LEU A 72 -22.94 17.45 -12.77
C LEU A 72 -23.20 18.96 -12.74
N GLN A 73 -22.15 19.78 -12.60
CA GLN A 73 -22.30 21.24 -12.56
C GLN A 73 -22.82 21.76 -13.89
N SER A 74 -22.29 21.30 -15.02
CA SER A 74 -22.76 21.74 -16.34
C SER A 74 -24.23 21.36 -16.60
N ASP A 75 -24.66 20.19 -16.13
CA ASP A 75 -26.04 19.74 -16.27
C ASP A 75 -27.00 20.60 -15.44
N ILE A 76 -26.67 20.83 -14.16
CA ILE A 76 -27.45 21.71 -13.28
C ILE A 76 -27.46 23.15 -13.82
N GLU A 77 -26.31 23.68 -14.26
CA GLU A 77 -26.25 25.02 -14.88
C GLU A 77 -27.20 25.12 -16.08
N THR A 78 -27.26 24.07 -16.92
CA THR A 78 -28.16 24.02 -18.08
C THR A 78 -29.62 24.01 -17.67
N ILE A 79 -29.98 23.24 -16.64
CA ILE A 79 -31.34 23.20 -16.10
C ILE A 79 -31.76 24.58 -15.57
N ILE A 80 -30.87 25.24 -14.82
CA ILE A 80 -31.13 26.57 -14.24
C ILE A 80 -31.33 27.61 -15.35
N LEU A 81 -30.46 27.63 -16.37
CA LEU A 81 -30.56 28.56 -17.49
C LEU A 81 -31.84 28.36 -18.32
N ASN A 82 -32.36 27.13 -18.37
CA ASN A 82 -33.61 26.81 -19.06
C ASN A 82 -34.86 27.05 -18.19
N GLY A 83 -34.71 27.61 -16.98
CA GLY A 83 -35.83 27.90 -16.08
C GLY A 83 -36.37 26.66 -15.36
N GLY A 84 -35.54 25.64 -15.15
CA GLY A 84 -35.90 24.47 -14.37
C GLY A 84 -36.17 24.80 -12.89
N ASP A 85 -37.10 24.06 -12.30
CA ASP A 85 -37.48 24.21 -10.89
C ASP A 85 -36.54 23.43 -9.96
N LEU A 86 -36.68 23.67 -8.65
CA LEU A 86 -35.85 23.02 -7.62
C LEU A 86 -35.97 21.49 -7.66
N GLU A 87 -37.15 20.95 -7.98
CA GLU A 87 -37.35 19.50 -8.10
C GLU A 87 -36.59 18.92 -9.31
N SER A 88 -36.56 19.62 -10.45
CA SER A 88 -35.74 19.20 -11.59
C SER A 88 -34.25 19.15 -11.23
N ILE A 89 -33.75 20.11 -10.45
CA ILE A 89 -32.36 20.15 -9.99
C ILE A 89 -32.06 18.99 -9.04
N LYS A 90 -32.96 18.71 -8.07
CA LYS A 90 -32.83 17.54 -7.18
C LYS A 90 -32.82 16.23 -7.96
N GLN A 91 -33.67 16.13 -8.98
CA GLN A 91 -33.73 14.94 -9.82
C GLN A 91 -32.44 14.76 -10.61
N ALA A 92 -31.90 15.82 -11.20
CA ALA A 92 -30.64 15.80 -11.94
C ALA A 92 -29.48 15.32 -11.07
N LEU A 93 -29.42 15.74 -9.80
CA LEU A 93 -28.42 15.25 -8.84
C LEU A 93 -28.52 13.73 -8.63
N ARG A 94 -29.74 13.19 -8.54
CA ARG A 94 -29.99 11.76 -8.29
C ARG A 94 -29.73 10.87 -9.50
N THR A 95 -29.90 11.40 -10.71
CA THR A 95 -29.79 10.61 -11.95
C THR A 95 -28.41 10.61 -12.58
N GLN A 96 -27.43 11.30 -11.98
CA GLN A 96 -26.09 11.38 -12.58
C GLN A 96 -25.43 9.99 -12.71
N PRO A 97 -24.70 9.77 -13.81
CA PRO A 97 -23.90 8.56 -13.96
C PRO A 97 -22.80 8.53 -12.90
N THR A 98 -22.69 7.39 -12.23
CA THR A 98 -21.67 7.17 -11.20
C THR A 98 -20.42 6.52 -11.79
N VAL A 99 -19.28 6.85 -11.19
CA VAL A 99 -17.97 6.36 -11.58
C VAL A 99 -17.34 5.60 -10.42
N ASN A 100 -16.69 4.48 -10.73
CA ASN A 100 -16.10 3.61 -9.71
C ASN A 100 -14.83 4.22 -9.09
N SER A 101 -14.61 3.90 -7.81
CA SER A 101 -13.44 4.30 -7.02
C SER A 101 -12.10 4.02 -7.70
N LEU A 102 -11.96 2.91 -8.44
CA LEU A 102 -10.74 2.57 -9.18
C LEU A 102 -10.37 3.61 -10.25
N LYS A 103 -11.35 4.18 -10.96
CA LYS A 103 -11.09 5.22 -11.97
C LYS A 103 -10.65 6.53 -11.29
N VAL A 104 -11.21 6.81 -10.12
CA VAL A 104 -10.90 8.01 -9.33
C VAL A 104 -9.50 7.94 -8.72
N ILE A 105 -9.03 6.76 -8.30
CA ILE A 105 -7.65 6.57 -7.79
C ILE A 105 -6.60 6.87 -8.87
N ILE A 106 -6.90 6.55 -10.13
CA ILE A 106 -6.01 6.82 -11.27
C ILE A 106 -6.10 8.30 -11.71
N SER A 107 -7.21 8.96 -11.41
CA SER A 107 -7.48 10.36 -11.77
C SER A 107 -7.23 11.30 -10.59
N ASN A 108 -7.42 12.61 -10.78
CA ASN A 108 -7.37 13.55 -9.67
C ASN A 108 -8.68 13.49 -8.86
N LYS A 109 -8.59 13.12 -7.58
CA LYS A 109 -9.75 13.07 -6.66
C LYS A 109 -10.49 14.41 -6.57
N ALA A 110 -9.80 15.53 -6.79
CA ALA A 110 -10.40 16.87 -6.72
C ALA A 110 -11.52 17.10 -7.75
N ASP A 111 -11.55 16.33 -8.84
CA ASP A 111 -12.50 16.47 -9.95
C ASP A 111 -13.81 15.72 -9.73
N TYR A 112 -13.96 15.05 -8.58
CA TYR A 112 -15.10 14.19 -8.28
C TYR A 112 -15.79 14.59 -6.98
N TYR A 113 -17.12 14.47 -6.97
CA TYR A 113 -17.95 14.45 -5.77
C TYR A 113 -18.16 13.00 -5.31
N ASN A 114 -18.39 12.81 -4.01
CA ASN A 114 -19.03 11.59 -3.51
C ASN A 114 -20.50 11.57 -3.96
N VAL A 115 -21.09 10.40 -4.15
CA VAL A 115 -22.52 10.29 -4.52
C VAL A 115 -23.46 10.92 -3.49
N ASP A 116 -23.10 10.86 -2.20
CA ASP A 116 -23.92 11.40 -1.11
C ASP A 116 -23.67 12.91 -0.87
N ILE A 117 -23.26 13.65 -1.90
CA ILE A 117 -22.99 15.09 -1.79
C ILE A 117 -24.32 15.86 -1.60
N PRO A 118 -24.43 16.73 -0.56
CA PRO A 118 -25.57 17.64 -0.40
C PRO A 118 -25.70 18.60 -1.59
N LEU A 119 -26.93 18.87 -2.01
CA LEU A 119 -27.19 19.78 -3.14
C LEU A 119 -26.71 21.20 -2.83
N SER A 120 -26.77 21.62 -1.57
CA SER A 120 -26.27 22.93 -1.12
C SER A 120 -24.78 23.13 -1.45
N ILE A 121 -23.97 22.08 -1.36
CA ILE A 121 -22.54 22.15 -1.70
C ILE A 121 -22.36 22.33 -3.21
N VAL A 122 -23.12 21.57 -4.01
CA VAL A 122 -23.07 21.64 -5.47
C VAL A 122 -23.51 23.03 -5.97
N LEU A 123 -24.59 23.58 -5.42
CA LEU A 123 -25.07 24.92 -5.78
C LEU A 123 -24.08 26.01 -5.37
N SER A 124 -23.45 25.89 -4.20
CA SER A 124 -22.40 26.81 -3.76
C SER A 124 -21.17 26.75 -4.68
N ASP A 125 -20.76 25.56 -5.11
CA ASP A 125 -19.67 25.39 -6.07
C ASP A 125 -20.00 26.00 -7.45
N ILE A 126 -21.24 25.83 -7.92
CA ILE A 126 -21.73 26.49 -9.15
C ILE A 126 -21.66 28.02 -8.99
N ARG A 127 -22.12 28.57 -7.86
CA ARG A 127 -22.03 30.00 -7.56
C ARG A 127 -20.58 30.48 -7.60
N VAL A 128 -19.66 29.79 -6.91
CA VAL A 128 -18.23 30.12 -6.90
C VAL A 128 -17.63 30.06 -8.31
N ASN A 129 -17.97 29.03 -9.09
CA ASN A 129 -17.49 28.88 -10.45
C ASN A 129 -18.07 29.94 -11.39
N ALA A 130 -19.31 30.38 -11.18
CA ALA A 130 -19.91 31.49 -11.91
C ALA A 130 -19.14 32.80 -11.65
N PHE A 131 -18.73 33.07 -10.40
CA PHE A 131 -17.87 34.21 -10.06
C PHE A 131 -16.48 34.09 -10.70
N ARG A 132 -15.85 32.92 -10.63
CA ARG A 132 -14.51 32.68 -11.22
C ARG A 132 -14.50 32.86 -12.74
N ASN A 133 -15.54 32.35 -13.41
CA ASN A 133 -15.64 32.35 -14.87
C ASN A 133 -16.36 33.59 -15.42
N SER A 134 -16.67 34.59 -14.58
CA SER A 134 -17.40 35.80 -14.97
C SER A 134 -18.75 35.54 -15.66
N LYS A 135 -19.41 34.42 -15.35
CA LYS A 135 -20.76 34.09 -15.85
C LYS A 135 -21.81 34.88 -15.05
N LYS A 136 -21.90 36.18 -15.28
CA LYS A 136 -22.79 37.06 -14.51
C LYS A 136 -24.28 36.79 -14.73
N ASP A 137 -24.63 36.12 -15.83
CA ASP A 137 -26.02 35.88 -16.22
C ASP A 137 -26.70 34.80 -15.35
N ILE A 138 -25.92 33.88 -14.77
CA ILE A 138 -26.46 32.77 -13.97
C ILE A 138 -26.65 33.15 -12.49
N LEU A 139 -25.87 34.10 -11.98
CA LEU A 139 -25.88 34.50 -10.57
C LEU A 139 -27.26 34.98 -10.08
N PRO A 140 -27.99 35.85 -10.81
CA PRO A 140 -29.32 36.30 -10.40
C PRO A 140 -30.37 35.18 -10.34
N ILE A 141 -30.13 34.06 -11.04
CA ILE A 141 -31.04 32.92 -11.12
C ILE A 141 -30.69 31.89 -10.04
N VAL A 142 -29.40 31.69 -9.78
CA VAL A 142 -28.89 30.72 -8.79
C VAL A 142 -29.14 31.19 -7.35
N GLU A 143 -28.96 32.48 -7.05
CA GLU A 143 -29.07 32.97 -5.66
C GLU A 143 -30.46 32.74 -5.04
N PRO A 144 -31.58 33.01 -5.74
CA PRO A 144 -32.91 32.66 -5.23
C PRO A 144 -33.09 31.16 -4.99
N ILE A 145 -32.57 30.31 -5.88
CA ILE A 145 -32.67 28.85 -5.75
C ILE A 145 -31.88 28.36 -4.53
N ILE A 146 -30.70 28.93 -4.28
CA ILE A 146 -29.91 28.63 -3.08
C ILE A 146 -30.71 29.00 -1.83
N SER A 147 -31.23 30.22 -1.77
CA SER A 147 -32.01 30.70 -0.61
C SER A 147 -33.23 29.83 -0.36
N GLU A 148 -34.00 29.51 -1.41
CA GLU A 148 -35.17 28.62 -1.31
C GLU A 148 -34.76 27.22 -0.82
N TYR A 149 -33.67 26.66 -1.34
CA TYR A 149 -33.20 25.35 -0.92
C TYR A 149 -32.76 25.32 0.55
N GLU A 150 -32.03 26.33 0.99
CA GLU A 150 -31.55 26.44 2.38
C GLU A 150 -32.70 26.66 3.36
N GLU A 151 -33.75 27.40 2.99
CA GLU A 151 -34.95 27.56 3.81
C GLU A 151 -35.74 26.26 3.95
N ILE A 152 -35.86 25.49 2.86
CA ILE A 152 -36.60 24.21 2.87
C ILE A 152 -35.79 23.13 3.59
N ASN A 153 -34.47 23.07 3.36
CA ASN A 153 -33.57 22.03 3.83
C ASN A 153 -32.33 22.60 4.56
N PRO A 154 -32.48 23.28 5.71
CA PRO A 154 -31.36 23.93 6.41
C PRO A 154 -30.30 22.94 6.90
N PHE A 155 -30.69 21.67 7.08
CA PHE A 155 -29.85 20.61 7.63
C PHE A 155 -29.37 19.58 6.60
N ASP A 156 -29.46 19.87 5.30
CA ASP A 156 -29.07 18.94 4.23
C ASP A 156 -27.59 18.53 4.30
N LYS A 157 -26.76 19.40 4.87
CA LYS A 157 -25.31 19.21 5.04
C LYS A 157 -24.98 18.18 6.14
N LEU A 158 -25.94 17.85 7.01
CA LEU A 158 -25.75 16.99 8.15
C LEU A 158 -25.96 15.51 7.80
N GLN A 159 -25.32 14.63 8.56
CA GLN A 159 -25.57 13.19 8.45
C GLN A 159 -27.01 12.86 8.86
N VAL A 160 -27.60 11.79 8.31
CA VAL A 160 -29.01 11.42 8.53
C VAL A 160 -29.41 11.45 10.01
N GLY A 161 -28.63 10.82 10.89
CA GLY A 161 -28.93 10.81 12.34
C GLY A 161 -28.78 12.19 13.00
N GLN A 162 -27.85 13.03 12.54
CA GLN A 162 -27.70 14.41 13.03
C GLN A 162 -28.87 15.28 12.57
N LYS A 163 -29.23 15.18 11.28
CA LYS A 163 -30.37 15.86 10.68
C LYS A 163 -31.65 15.61 11.45
N ASP A 164 -31.91 14.36 11.85
CA ASP A 164 -33.08 14.01 12.65
C ASP A 164 -33.15 14.77 13.98
N TYR A 165 -32.01 14.99 14.66
CA TYR A 165 -32.01 15.78 15.90
C TYR A 165 -32.39 17.24 15.66
N PHE A 166 -31.86 17.85 14.61
CA PHE A 166 -32.15 19.25 14.27
C PHE A 166 -33.58 19.44 13.77
N GLU A 167 -34.09 18.52 12.94
CA GLU A 167 -35.50 18.51 12.54
C GLU A 167 -36.42 18.31 13.75
N ASN A 168 -36.06 17.44 14.69
CA ASN A 168 -36.80 17.28 15.93
C ASN A 168 -36.81 18.57 16.77
N VAL A 169 -35.69 19.32 16.83
CA VAL A 169 -35.67 20.63 17.50
C VAL A 169 -36.61 21.60 16.80
N ARG A 170 -36.56 21.69 15.48
CA ARG A 170 -37.47 22.54 14.68
C ARG A 170 -38.94 22.20 14.95
N ILE A 171 -39.30 20.92 14.87
CA ILE A 171 -40.67 20.44 15.10
C ILE A 171 -41.13 20.70 16.54
N LYS A 172 -40.28 20.41 17.54
CA LYS A 172 -40.65 20.57 18.96
C LYS A 172 -40.71 22.01 19.42
N THR A 173 -39.93 22.91 18.81
CA THR A 173 -39.92 24.34 19.15
C THR A 173 -41.03 25.13 18.45
N GLY A 174 -41.54 24.64 17.31
CA GLY A 174 -42.72 25.19 16.65
C GLY A 174 -42.62 26.69 16.44
N ASP A 175 -43.54 27.44 17.04
CA ASP A 175 -43.63 28.90 16.90
C ASP A 175 -42.44 29.68 17.49
N ILE A 176 -41.64 29.03 18.35
CA ILE A 176 -40.44 29.65 18.96
C ILE A 176 -39.22 29.50 18.04
N TYR A 177 -39.26 28.57 17.08
CA TYR A 177 -38.14 28.27 16.18
C TYR A 177 -37.58 29.51 15.44
N PRO A 178 -38.40 30.45 14.91
CA PRO A 178 -37.88 31.65 14.26
C PRO A 178 -36.97 32.51 15.13
N ASN A 179 -37.11 32.43 16.46
CA ASN A 179 -36.25 33.18 17.39
C ASN A 179 -34.86 32.56 17.57
N ILE A 180 -34.71 31.27 17.26
CA ILE A 180 -33.48 30.51 17.47
C ILE A 180 -32.89 29.96 16.16
N VAL A 181 -33.56 30.17 15.02
CA VAL A 181 -33.18 29.58 13.71
C VAL A 181 -31.74 29.90 13.32
N ASN A 182 -31.29 31.14 13.56
CA ASN A 182 -29.92 31.55 13.25
C ASN A 182 -28.89 30.75 14.07
N ASP A 183 -29.13 30.59 15.37
CA ASP A 183 -28.23 29.84 16.26
C ASP A 183 -28.21 28.35 15.90
N VAL A 184 -29.37 27.80 15.56
CA VAL A 184 -29.52 26.40 15.15
C VAL A 184 -28.82 26.12 13.82
N ASN A 185 -28.94 27.04 12.84
CA ASN A 185 -28.25 26.91 11.55
C ASN A 185 -26.73 27.05 11.72
N ASN A 186 -26.26 27.99 12.54
CA ASN A 186 -24.84 28.13 12.85
C ASN A 186 -24.26 26.86 13.49
N LEU A 187 -25.01 26.23 14.40
CA LEU A 187 -24.60 24.97 15.02
C LEU A 187 -24.55 23.82 14.00
N ALA A 188 -25.49 23.77 13.06
CA ALA A 188 -25.48 22.80 11.98
C ALA A 188 -24.26 22.99 11.07
N ASP A 189 -23.92 24.23 10.73
CA ASP A 189 -22.75 24.56 9.92
C ASP A 189 -21.44 24.20 10.62
N GLU A 190 -21.30 24.54 11.90
CA GLU A 190 -20.10 24.17 12.69
C GLU A 190 -19.97 22.64 12.80
N LEU A 191 -21.09 21.93 13.04
CA LEU A 191 -21.08 20.48 13.11
C LEU A 191 -20.67 19.84 11.76
N HIS A 192 -21.16 20.38 10.65
CA HIS A 192 -20.75 19.95 9.32
C HIS A 192 -19.24 20.14 9.09
N GLU A 193 -18.70 21.31 9.46
CA GLU A 193 -17.26 21.58 9.37
C GLU A 193 -16.44 20.58 10.21
N LYS A 194 -16.86 20.30 11.44
CA LYS A 194 -16.20 19.30 12.29
C LYS A 194 -16.26 17.90 11.68
N ASN A 195 -17.40 17.50 11.10
CA ASN A 195 -17.53 16.21 10.43
C ASN A 195 -16.56 16.10 9.24
N MET A 196 -16.44 17.16 8.44
CA MET A 196 -15.50 17.21 7.30
C MET A 196 -14.05 17.05 7.75
N LEU A 197 -13.64 17.76 8.81
CA LEU A 197 -12.31 17.63 9.39
C LEU A 197 -12.05 16.22 9.95
N VAL A 198 -13.04 15.62 10.61
CA VAL A 198 -12.93 14.24 11.10
C VAL A 198 -12.78 13.25 9.94
N GLU A 199 -13.54 13.41 8.85
CA GLU A 199 -13.40 12.55 7.68
C GLU A 199 -12.03 12.73 7.00
N GLU A 200 -11.50 13.95 6.97
CA GLU A 200 -10.14 14.22 6.50
C GLU A 200 -9.09 13.49 7.35
N TYR A 201 -9.16 13.61 8.68
CA TYR A 201 -8.23 12.92 9.58
C TYR A 201 -8.36 11.38 9.55
N LEU A 202 -9.58 10.86 9.44
CA LEU A 202 -9.81 9.42 9.29
C LEU A 202 -9.31 8.92 7.92
N GLY A 203 -9.39 9.76 6.89
CA GLY A 203 -8.79 9.51 5.58
C GLY A 203 -7.28 9.32 5.66
N ASP A 204 -6.58 10.19 6.38
CA ASP A 204 -5.13 10.08 6.62
C ASP A 204 -4.75 8.83 7.43
N SER A 205 -5.63 8.42 8.36
CA SER A 205 -5.45 7.17 9.11
C SER A 205 -5.52 5.93 8.20
N LYS A 206 -6.47 5.90 7.25
CA LYS A 206 -6.54 4.83 6.23
C LYS A 206 -5.28 4.81 5.34
N MET A 207 -4.71 5.98 5.01
CA MET A 207 -3.45 6.04 4.24
C MET A 207 -2.27 5.48 5.04
N SER A 208 -2.18 5.80 6.33
CA SER A 208 -1.17 5.25 7.24
C SER A 208 -1.27 3.72 7.36
N PHE A 209 -2.50 3.19 7.36
CA PHE A 209 -2.75 1.74 7.30
C PHE A 209 -2.21 1.13 5.99
N TRP A 210 -2.46 1.75 4.84
CA TRP A 210 -1.91 1.30 3.55
C TRP A 210 -0.38 1.32 3.50
N ILE A 211 0.23 2.39 4.03
CA ILE A 211 1.68 2.52 4.14
C ILE A 211 2.25 1.36 4.98
N SER A 212 1.57 0.99 6.07
CA SER A 212 2.00 -0.14 6.90
C SER A 212 1.96 -1.48 6.16
N ILE A 213 0.91 -1.75 5.38
CA ILE A 213 0.81 -2.97 4.55
C ILE A 213 1.94 -3.01 3.52
N ILE A 214 2.18 -1.89 2.82
CA ILE A 214 3.26 -1.79 1.83
C ILE A 214 4.63 -2.00 2.50
N ALA A 215 4.85 -1.43 3.69
CA ALA A 215 6.08 -1.59 4.44
C ALA A 215 6.31 -3.05 4.87
N VAL A 216 5.27 -3.77 5.29
CA VAL A 216 5.37 -5.20 5.59
C VAL A 216 5.73 -6.00 4.35
N VAL A 217 5.07 -5.74 3.21
CA VAL A 217 5.38 -6.41 1.93
C VAL A 217 6.82 -6.15 1.50
N LEU A 218 7.28 -4.90 1.53
CA LEU A 218 8.66 -4.54 1.21
C LEU A 218 9.66 -5.19 2.15
N SER A 219 9.38 -5.22 3.45
CA SER A 219 10.24 -5.87 4.45
C SER A 219 10.35 -7.38 4.20
N LEU A 220 9.26 -8.03 3.78
CA LEU A 220 9.22 -9.44 3.44
C LEU A 220 9.99 -9.73 2.15
N LEU A 221 9.89 -8.85 1.15
CA LEU A 221 10.68 -8.92 -0.09
C LEU A 221 12.18 -8.71 0.17
N ILE A 222 12.54 -7.68 0.94
CA ILE A 222 13.94 -7.37 1.28
C ILE A 222 14.52 -8.47 2.15
N GLY A 223 13.81 -8.89 3.20
CA GLY A 223 14.24 -9.98 4.08
C GLY A 223 14.37 -11.31 3.32
N GLY A 224 13.41 -11.62 2.45
CA GLY A 224 13.46 -12.77 1.55
C GLY A 224 14.68 -12.71 0.61
N TYR A 225 14.94 -11.55 0.00
CA TYR A 225 16.09 -11.32 -0.87
C TYR A 225 17.42 -11.38 -0.11
N GLN A 226 17.49 -10.87 1.11
CA GLN A 226 18.68 -10.87 1.95
C GLN A 226 19.02 -12.28 2.44
N ILE A 227 18.02 -13.06 2.87
CA ILE A 227 18.18 -14.49 3.18
C ILE A 227 18.62 -15.28 1.94
N PHE A 228 18.12 -14.91 0.76
CA PHE A 228 18.49 -15.52 -0.52
C PHE A 228 19.92 -15.20 -0.95
N SER A 229 20.41 -13.99 -0.70
CA SER A 229 21.73 -13.50 -1.14
C SER A 229 22.85 -13.72 -0.11
N ALA A 230 22.57 -13.80 1.19
CA ALA A 230 23.59 -13.80 2.25
C ALA A 230 24.31 -15.14 2.53
N ARG A 231 24.05 -16.23 1.79
CA ARG A 231 24.61 -17.57 2.11
C ARG A 231 25.72 -18.18 1.22
N PRO A 232 26.24 -17.59 0.13
CA PRO A 232 27.39 -18.18 -0.55
C PRO A 232 28.73 -17.87 0.12
N GLU A 233 28.90 -16.74 0.80
CA GLU A 233 30.22 -16.29 1.28
C GLU A 233 30.62 -16.87 2.63
N ALA A 234 29.71 -16.93 3.61
CA ALA A 234 29.99 -17.54 4.92
C ALA A 234 30.28 -19.05 4.80
N MET A 235 29.56 -19.73 3.91
CA MET A 235 29.81 -21.16 3.62
C MET A 235 31.12 -21.37 2.86
N LYS A 236 31.48 -20.47 1.91
CA LYS A 236 32.79 -20.51 1.24
C LYS A 236 33.94 -20.32 2.22
N LYS A 237 33.81 -19.40 3.17
CA LYS A 237 34.83 -19.13 4.19
C LYS A 237 35.01 -20.30 5.16
N LEU A 238 33.92 -20.87 5.69
CA LEU A 238 33.98 -22.05 6.56
C LEU A 238 34.55 -23.28 5.83
N PHE A 239 34.27 -23.44 4.53
CA PHE A 239 34.88 -24.51 3.74
C PHE A 239 36.36 -24.29 3.46
N LEU A 240 36.78 -23.06 3.19
CA LEU A 240 38.20 -22.72 3.02
C LEU A 240 38.96 -22.91 4.33
N ASP A 241 38.40 -22.45 5.46
CA ASP A 241 39.02 -22.59 6.78
C ASP A 241 39.19 -24.07 7.17
N VAL A 242 38.18 -24.93 6.94
CA VAL A 242 38.29 -26.38 7.21
C VAL A 242 39.31 -27.07 6.29
N VAL A 243 39.44 -26.63 5.04
CA VAL A 243 40.42 -27.19 4.09
C VAL A 243 41.85 -26.77 4.46
N ASP A 244 42.05 -25.52 4.88
CA ASP A 244 43.36 -25.02 5.32
C ASP A 244 43.80 -25.67 6.65
N GLU A 245 42.87 -25.89 7.58
CA GLU A 245 43.13 -26.57 8.86
C GLU A 245 43.48 -28.07 8.68
N GLN A 246 42.91 -28.72 7.66
CA GLN A 246 43.24 -30.12 7.31
C GLN A 246 44.59 -30.24 6.57
N SER A 247 45.03 -29.19 5.86
CA SER A 247 46.34 -29.15 5.19
C SER A 247 47.52 -28.84 6.14
N SER A 248 47.25 -28.09 7.21
CA SER A 248 48.26 -27.71 8.21
C SER A 248 48.45 -28.74 9.32
N SER A 249 47.45 -29.58 9.59
CA SER A 249 47.55 -30.71 10.52
C SER A 249 48.34 -31.90 9.95
N SER A 250 48.44 -32.05 8.62
CA SER A 250 49.24 -33.12 8.00
C SER A 250 50.75 -32.85 7.97
N SER A 251 51.22 -31.63 8.31
CA SER A 251 52.66 -31.30 8.30
C SER A 251 53.36 -31.38 9.68
N LYS A 252 52.61 -31.58 10.78
CA LYS A 252 53.16 -31.60 12.16
C LYS A 252 53.25 -32.99 12.81
N GLY A 253 52.85 -34.05 12.13
CA GLY A 253 52.77 -35.42 12.69
C GLY A 253 53.85 -36.38 12.21
N SER A 254 55.14 -36.06 12.34
CA SER A 254 56.23 -37.01 12.03
C SER A 254 57.54 -36.59 12.70
N ASN A 255 57.65 -36.72 14.03
CA ASN A 255 58.95 -36.91 14.72
C ASN A 255 58.75 -37.21 16.22
N LYS A 256 58.31 -38.43 16.57
CA LYS A 256 58.50 -38.97 17.93
C LYS A 256 58.25 -40.48 18.01
N SER A 257 59.30 -41.31 17.85
CA SER A 257 59.58 -42.49 18.71
C SER A 257 60.66 -43.40 18.08
N SER A 258 61.91 -43.29 18.53
CA SER A 258 62.89 -44.39 18.39
C SER A 258 64.00 -44.24 19.44
N LYS A 259 63.71 -44.61 20.69
CA LYS A 259 64.73 -45.05 21.67
C LYS A 259 64.07 -45.50 22.97
N THR A 260 63.81 -46.81 23.06
CA THR A 260 63.78 -47.67 24.24
C THR A 260 63.18 -48.98 23.74
N ASP A 261 64.02 -50.01 23.64
CA ASP A 261 63.69 -51.45 23.66
C ASP A 261 64.82 -52.22 22.94
N ALA A 262 66.00 -52.16 23.55
CA ALA A 262 67.13 -53.03 23.27
C ALA A 262 67.63 -53.59 24.61
N GLU A 263 66.77 -54.30 25.33
CA GLU A 263 67.14 -55.04 26.55
C GLU A 263 66.06 -56.08 26.92
N SER A 264 65.81 -57.08 26.05
CA SER A 264 65.02 -58.27 26.38
C SER A 264 65.04 -59.30 25.23
N ALA A 265 66.21 -59.84 24.90
CA ALA A 265 66.33 -61.10 24.14
C ALA A 265 67.78 -61.64 24.22
N ALA A 266 68.19 -62.02 25.43
CA ALA A 266 69.32 -62.92 25.66
C ALA A 266 68.88 -63.93 26.72
N SER A 267 68.27 -65.00 26.25
CA SER A 267 68.22 -66.33 26.88
C SER A 267 68.36 -67.34 25.75
#